data_AF-A0A534WCQ8-F1
#
_entry.id   AF-A0A534WCQ8-F1
#
_cell.length_a   1.000
_cell.length_b   1.000
_cell.length_c   1.000
_cell.angle_alpha   90.00
_cell.angle_beta   90.00
_cell.angle_gamma   90.00
#
_symmetry.space_group_name_H-M   'P 1'
#
loop_
_entity.id
_entity.type
_entity.pdbx_description
1 polymer ?
#
loop_
_entity_poly.entity_id
_entity_poly.type
_entity_poly.pdbx_seq_one_letter_code
_entity_poly.pdbx_strand_id
1 'polypeptide(L)'
;MRKTVLNLLVLAFAMIRASQAFAGIADSPLPVLVSGQTTLHLYSVPGVMNDGSSNFGTFFSCTSTSTSSQTVGVEVFPTADGGALNNAATAAVSLAASATVTFGTQNASASSSIRAWVLAP
;
A
#
# COMPACT_ATOMS: atom_id res chain seq x y z
N MET A 1 30.20 8.60 -38.51
CA MET A 1 29.35 7.38 -38.39
C MET A 1 29.79 6.43 -37.27
N ARG A 2 31.09 6.08 -37.14
CA ARG A 2 31.58 5.17 -36.07
C ARG A 2 31.32 5.64 -34.63
N LYS A 3 31.47 6.94 -34.35
CA LYS A 3 31.26 7.54 -33.00
C LYS A 3 29.78 7.61 -32.61
N THR A 4 28.89 7.83 -33.57
CA THR A 4 27.44 7.90 -33.35
C THR A 4 26.86 6.54 -32.99
N VAL A 5 27.32 5.47 -33.65
CA VAL A 5 26.92 4.09 -33.33
C VAL A 5 27.40 3.68 -31.94
N LEU A 6 28.63 4.05 -31.56
CA LEU A 6 29.16 3.76 -30.23
C LEU A 6 28.37 4.48 -29.13
N ASN A 7 28.01 5.75 -29.33
CA ASN A 7 27.21 6.50 -28.35
C ASN A 7 25.80 5.95 -28.19
N LEU A 8 25.15 5.51 -29.28
CA LEU A 8 23.85 4.83 -29.19
C LEU A 8 23.96 3.49 -28.45
N LEU A 9 25.04 2.73 -28.68
CA LEU A 9 25.26 1.46 -28.00
C LEU A 9 25.48 1.66 -26.50
N VAL A 10 26.25 2.67 -26.10
CA VAL A 10 26.49 3.03 -24.69
C VAL A 10 25.20 3.49 -24.02
N LEU A 11 24.37 4.31 -24.69
CA LEU A 11 23.11 4.76 -24.14
C LEU A 11 22.10 3.61 -23.98
N ALA A 12 22.02 2.72 -24.97
CA ALA A 12 21.19 1.51 -24.89
C ALA A 12 21.65 0.59 -23.74
N PHE A 13 22.96 0.39 -23.56
CA PHE A 13 23.50 -0.42 -22.47
C PHE A 13 23.28 0.22 -21.09
N ALA A 14 23.31 1.56 -21.01
CA ALA A 14 23.01 2.29 -19.79
C ALA A 14 21.52 2.17 -19.38
N MET A 15 20.60 2.19 -20.36
CA MET A 15 19.16 2.00 -20.06
C MET A 15 18.82 0.56 -19.65
N ILE A 16 19.53 -0.44 -20.17
CA ILE A 16 19.37 -1.85 -19.74
C ILE A 16 19.90 -2.07 -18.30
N ARG A 17 20.80 -1.19 -17.84
CA ARG A 17 21.40 -1.19 -16.50
C ARG A 17 20.70 -0.26 -15.51
N ALA A 18 19.58 0.36 -15.88
CA ALA A 18 18.77 1.10 -14.92
C ALA A 18 18.31 0.13 -13.84
N SER A 19 18.95 0.19 -12.67
CA SER A 19 18.56 -0.59 -11.50
C SER A 19 17.08 -0.37 -11.30
N GLN A 20 16.29 -1.45 -11.29
CA GLN A 20 14.91 -1.37 -10.84
C GLN A 20 15.00 -0.81 -9.41
N ALA A 21 14.48 0.40 -9.19
CA ALA A 21 14.41 0.93 -7.84
C ALA A 21 13.45 0.01 -7.10
N PHE A 22 13.99 -0.84 -6.22
CA PHE A 22 13.21 -1.59 -5.25
C PHE A 22 12.63 -0.57 -4.26
N ALA A 23 11.58 0.11 -4.68
CA ALA A 23 10.78 0.96 -3.84
C ALA A 23 10.00 0.03 -2.92
N GLY A 24 10.30 0.10 -1.64
CA GLY A 24 9.57 -0.65 -0.63
C GLY A 24 8.14 -0.14 -0.54
N ILE A 25 7.31 -0.86 0.20
CA ILE A 25 5.93 -0.43 0.47
C ILE A 25 5.89 0.93 1.19
N ALA A 26 6.95 1.37 1.85
CA ALA A 26 6.99 2.70 2.47
C ALA A 26 7.16 3.84 1.44
N ASP A 27 7.61 3.54 0.22
CA ASP A 27 7.97 4.54 -0.79
C ASP A 27 6.82 4.92 -1.73
N SER A 28 5.71 4.19 -1.70
CA SER A 28 4.51 4.57 -2.45
C SER A 28 3.79 5.74 -1.77
N PRO A 29 3.22 6.68 -2.56
CA PRO A 29 2.53 7.85 -2.02
C PRO A 29 1.43 7.51 -1.01
N LEU A 30 1.20 8.39 -0.04
CA LEU A 30 0.08 8.27 0.89
C LEU A 30 -1.25 8.41 0.13
N PRO A 31 -2.26 7.55 0.39
CA PRO A 31 -3.57 7.71 -0.22
C PRO A 31 -4.28 8.93 0.36
N VAL A 32 -5.19 9.52 -0.41
CA VAL A 32 -6.09 10.57 0.06
C VAL A 32 -7.38 9.91 0.55
N LEU A 33 -7.56 9.76 1.87
CA LEU A 33 -8.78 9.16 2.42
C LEU A 33 -9.99 10.10 2.27
N VAL A 34 -9.78 11.41 2.48
CA VAL A 34 -10.77 12.47 2.33
C VAL A 34 -10.12 13.64 1.62
N SER A 35 -10.77 14.20 0.60
CA SER A 35 -10.24 15.31 -0.17
C SER A 35 -9.95 16.53 0.73
N GLY A 36 -8.76 17.11 0.59
CA GLY A 36 -8.33 18.27 1.37
C GLY A 36 -7.85 17.97 2.80
N GLN A 37 -7.89 16.70 3.25
CA GLN A 37 -7.40 16.29 4.57
C GLN A 37 -6.04 15.58 4.45
N THR A 38 -5.15 15.83 5.40
CA THR A 38 -3.87 15.13 5.49
C THR A 38 -4.08 13.70 5.96
N THR A 39 -3.47 12.74 5.27
CA THR A 39 -3.45 11.33 5.69
C THR A 39 -2.09 10.99 6.29
N LEU A 40 -2.08 10.20 7.35
CA LEU A 40 -0.89 9.75 8.08
C LEU A 40 -0.73 8.23 7.94
N HIS A 41 0.52 7.78 7.86
CA HIS A 41 0.88 6.36 7.95
C HIS A 41 0.89 5.90 9.40
N LEU A 42 0.24 4.77 9.69
CA LEU A 42 0.26 4.15 11.02
C LEU A 42 1.28 3.02 11.10
N TYR A 43 1.14 2.00 10.25
CA TYR A 43 2.02 0.84 10.23
C TYR A 43 1.89 0.06 8.91
N SER A 44 2.83 -0.85 8.71
CA SER A 44 2.85 -1.78 7.58
C SER A 44 3.11 -3.20 8.06
N VAL A 45 2.47 -4.19 7.43
CA VAL A 45 2.68 -5.61 7.75
C VAL A 45 2.97 -6.37 6.46
N PRO A 46 4.17 -6.94 6.28
CA PRO A 46 4.47 -7.83 5.16
C PRO A 46 3.95 -9.25 5.41
N GLY A 47 3.77 -10.03 4.35
CA GLY A 47 3.45 -11.45 4.44
C GLY A 47 2.00 -11.75 4.83
N VAL A 48 1.08 -10.80 4.62
CA VAL A 48 -0.35 -11.08 4.77
C VAL A 48 -0.81 -11.99 3.64
N MET A 49 -1.85 -12.78 3.90
CA MET A 49 -2.32 -13.78 2.97
C MET A 49 -3.82 -13.66 2.78
N ASN A 50 -4.28 -14.03 1.61
CA ASN A 50 -5.64 -14.47 1.41
C ASN A 50 -5.60 -15.67 0.47
N ASP A 51 -5.96 -16.83 1.00
CA ASP A 51 -6.25 -18.01 0.22
C ASP A 51 -7.76 -18.05 -0.05
N GLY A 52 -8.13 -17.50 -1.20
CA GLY A 52 -9.51 -17.49 -1.67
C GLY A 52 -10.10 -18.89 -1.92
N SER A 53 -9.28 -19.95 -1.90
CA SER A 53 -9.76 -21.34 -2.04
C SER A 53 -10.09 -22.01 -0.70
N SER A 54 -9.44 -21.59 0.40
CA SER A 54 -9.64 -22.14 1.75
C SER A 54 -10.32 -21.18 2.74
N ASN A 55 -10.76 -20.01 2.26
CA ASN A 55 -11.29 -18.91 3.08
C ASN A 55 -10.33 -18.45 4.19
N PHE A 56 -9.02 -18.68 4.01
CA PHE A 56 -8.01 -18.32 4.98
C PHE A 56 -7.45 -16.93 4.66
N GLY A 57 -7.87 -15.93 5.43
CA GLY A 57 -7.45 -14.54 5.28
C GLY A 57 -6.71 -14.01 6.50
N THR A 58 -5.84 -13.03 6.30
CA THR A 58 -5.32 -12.24 7.40
C THR A 58 -6.35 -11.20 7.83
N PHE A 59 -6.77 -11.28 9.09
CA PHE A 59 -7.63 -10.30 9.73
C PHE A 59 -6.88 -9.61 10.87
N PHE A 60 -7.11 -8.32 11.03
CA PHE A 60 -6.56 -7.56 12.13
C PHE A 60 -7.56 -6.53 12.61
N SER A 61 -7.58 -6.31 13.93
CA SER A 61 -8.46 -5.35 14.55
C SER A 61 -7.73 -4.03 14.76
N CYS A 62 -8.38 -2.94 14.40
CA CYS A 62 -7.93 -1.58 14.62
C CYS A 62 -8.85 -0.93 15.67
N THR A 63 -8.31 -0.66 16.84
CA THR A 63 -9.00 0.05 17.92
C THR A 63 -8.53 1.49 17.95
N SER A 64 -9.46 2.44 17.85
CA SER A 64 -9.15 3.85 18.01
C SER A 64 -8.75 4.14 19.45
N THR A 65 -7.60 4.78 19.68
CA THR A 65 -7.21 5.32 20.99
C THR A 65 -7.55 6.81 21.12
N SER A 66 -8.17 7.39 20.09
CA SER A 66 -8.56 8.79 20.06
C SER A 66 -9.84 9.05 20.86
N THR A 67 -9.97 10.27 21.37
CA THR A 67 -11.17 10.79 22.01
C THR A 67 -12.17 11.39 21.03
N SER A 68 -11.82 11.47 19.74
CA SER A 68 -12.66 11.95 18.64
C SER A 68 -12.84 10.89 17.55
N SER A 69 -13.81 11.11 16.66
CA SER A 69 -14.00 10.25 15.50
C SER A 69 -12.78 10.33 14.58
N GLN A 70 -12.35 9.18 14.05
CA GLN A 70 -11.21 9.06 13.14
C GLN A 70 -11.68 8.38 11.85
N THR A 71 -11.08 8.74 10.72
CA THR A 71 -11.26 7.96 9.48
C THR A 71 -10.00 7.16 9.24
N VAL A 72 -10.15 5.85 9.18
CA VAL A 72 -9.06 4.88 8.98
C VAL A 72 -9.25 4.15 7.66
N GLY A 73 -8.15 3.89 6.95
CA GLY A 73 -8.16 3.17 5.70
C GLY A 73 -7.01 2.17 5.62
N VAL A 74 -7.15 1.16 4.77
CA VAL A 74 -6.13 0.12 4.56
C VAL A 74 -5.91 -0.06 3.07
N GLU A 75 -4.64 -0.18 2.67
CA GLU A 75 -4.26 -0.63 1.33
C GLU A 75 -3.54 -1.98 1.41
N VAL A 76 -3.84 -2.84 0.44
CA VAL A 76 -3.19 -4.13 0.22
C VAL A 76 -2.29 -4.00 -1.00
N PHE A 77 -1.06 -4.49 -0.93
CA PHE A 77 -0.10 -4.49 -2.04
C PHE A 77 0.24 -5.92 -2.44
N PRO A 78 0.34 -6.20 -3.75
CA PRO A 78 0.76 -7.52 -4.22
C PRO A 78 2.20 -7.83 -3.82
N THR A 79 2.57 -9.09 -3.90
CA THR A 79 3.96 -9.56 -3.74
C THR A 79 4.89 -9.10 -4.85
N ALA A 80 4.38 -9.06 -6.07
CA ALA A 80 5.09 -8.56 -7.24
C ALA A 80 5.04 -7.02 -7.26
N ASP A 81 5.99 -6.40 -7.95
CA ASP A 81 5.99 -4.95 -8.17
C ASP A 81 4.63 -4.51 -8.74
N GLY A 82 4.00 -3.52 -8.09
CA GLY A 82 2.65 -3.10 -8.44
C GLY A 82 2.07 -2.05 -7.49
N GLY A 83 0.98 -1.43 -7.93
CA GLY A 83 0.20 -0.50 -7.10
C GLY A 83 -0.67 -1.22 -6.07
N ALA A 84 -1.37 -0.43 -5.25
CA ALA A 84 -2.36 -0.97 -4.31
C ALA A 84 -3.44 -1.78 -5.06
N LEU A 85 -3.82 -2.93 -4.50
CA LEU A 85 -4.88 -3.80 -5.02
C LEU A 85 -6.27 -3.23 -4.76
N ASN A 86 -6.38 -2.26 -3.85
CA ASN A 86 -7.63 -1.61 -3.49
C ASN A 86 -7.45 -0.10 -3.34
N ASN A 87 -8.56 0.63 -3.44
CA ASN A 87 -8.60 2.05 -3.12
C ASN A 87 -8.90 2.23 -1.63
N ALA A 88 -7.96 2.79 -0.87
CA ALA A 88 -8.16 3.05 0.56
C ALA A 88 -9.25 4.07 0.87
N ALA A 89 -9.54 5.02 -0.03
CA ALA A 89 -10.63 5.99 0.18
C ALA A 89 -12.00 5.30 0.16
N THR A 90 -12.21 4.36 -0.77
CA THR A 90 -13.46 3.58 -0.86
C THR A 90 -13.57 2.56 0.27
N ALA A 91 -12.44 2.04 0.76
CA ALA A 91 -12.38 1.08 1.86
C ALA A 91 -12.25 1.74 3.25
N ALA A 92 -12.26 3.08 3.32
CA ALA A 92 -12.11 3.80 4.57
C ALA A 92 -13.35 3.67 5.45
N VAL A 93 -13.13 3.63 6.76
CA VAL A 93 -14.18 3.52 7.76
C VAL A 93 -14.05 4.67 8.75
N SER A 94 -15.16 5.36 9.01
CA SER A 94 -15.24 6.30 10.13
C SER A 94 -15.46 5.52 11.42
N LEU A 95 -14.47 5.57 12.31
CA LEU A 95 -14.53 4.99 13.65
C LEU A 95 -14.88 6.08 14.65
N ALA A 96 -15.89 5.80 15.48
CA ALA A 96 -16.13 6.59 16.67
C ALA A 96 -14.95 6.51 17.64
N ALA A 97 -14.89 7.44 18.59
CA ALA A 97 -13.91 7.42 19.67
C ALA A 97 -13.94 6.07 20.39
N SER A 98 -12.76 5.49 20.64
CA SER A 98 -12.60 4.19 21.31
C SER A 98 -13.24 2.97 20.60
N ALA A 99 -13.78 3.13 19.38
CA ALA A 99 -14.37 2.03 18.64
C ALA A 99 -13.31 1.09 18.03
N THR A 100 -13.71 -0.13 17.70
CA THR A 100 -12.89 -1.13 17.00
C THR A 100 -13.53 -1.49 15.67
N VAL A 101 -12.70 -1.61 14.63
CA VAL A 101 -13.07 -2.20 13.34
C VAL A 101 -12.12 -3.35 13.03
N THR A 102 -12.60 -4.38 12.33
CA THR A 102 -11.76 -5.45 11.82
C THR A 102 -11.60 -5.30 10.32
N PHE A 103 -10.35 -5.25 9.86
CA PHE A 103 -10.01 -5.29 8.44
C PHE A 103 -9.55 -6.69 8.04
N GLY A 104 -9.77 -7.04 6.77
CA GLY A 104 -9.38 -8.32 6.20
C GLY A 104 -8.88 -8.15 4.77
N THR A 105 -8.00 -9.05 4.34
CA THR A 105 -7.28 -8.99 3.06
C THR A 105 -8.06 -9.56 1.87
N GLN A 106 -9.35 -9.24 1.73
CA GLN A 106 -10.16 -9.73 0.60
C GLN A 106 -9.50 -9.36 -0.74
N ASN A 107 -9.23 -10.35 -1.61
CA ASN A 107 -8.46 -10.26 -2.87
C ASN A 107 -6.92 -10.10 -2.80
N ALA A 108 -6.29 -10.26 -1.62
CA ALA A 108 -4.84 -10.33 -1.54
C ALA A 108 -4.30 -11.63 -2.17
N SER A 109 -3.15 -11.59 -2.83
CA SER A 109 -2.42 -12.81 -3.20
C SER A 109 -1.69 -13.40 -1.99
N ALA A 110 -1.32 -14.68 -2.03
CA ALA A 110 -0.46 -15.28 -1.02
C ALA A 110 0.84 -14.45 -0.87
N SER A 111 1.15 -14.03 0.36
CA SER A 111 2.33 -13.22 0.76
C SER A 111 2.29 -11.72 0.43
N SER A 112 1.11 -11.15 0.21
CA SER A 112 0.91 -9.70 0.05
C SER A 112 1.37 -8.88 1.26
N SER A 113 1.29 -7.55 1.20
CA SER A 113 1.50 -6.68 2.36
C SER A 113 0.32 -5.72 2.56
N ILE A 114 0.15 -5.22 3.77
CA ILE A 114 -0.83 -4.15 4.07
C ILE A 114 -0.14 -2.90 4.59
N ARG A 115 -0.79 -1.76 4.38
CA ARG A 115 -0.52 -0.51 5.11
C ARG A 115 -1.81 0.09 5.63
N ALA A 116 -1.75 0.61 6.85
CA ALA A 116 -2.86 1.27 7.51
C ALA A 116 -2.63 2.79 7.62
N TRP A 117 -3.72 3.54 7.50
CA TRP A 117 -3.72 4.99 7.41
C TRP A 117 -4.78 5.58 8.34
N VAL A 118 -4.56 6.82 8.76
CA VAL A 118 -5.55 7.62 9.48
C VAL A 118 -5.51 9.06 9.00
N LEU A 119 -6.64 9.77 9.07
CA LEU A 119 -6.60 11.22 8.89
C LEU A 119 -5.85 11.90 10.03
N ALA A 120 -5.07 12.92 9.69
CA ALA A 120 -4.51 13.83 10.68
C ALA A 120 -5.64 14.50 11.49
N PRO A 121 -5.42 14.76 12.79
CA PRO A 121 -6.39 15.46 13.64
C PRO A 121 -6.69 16.88 13.17
#